data_AF-A0A6V7KK75-F1
#
_entry.id   AF-A0A6V7KK75-F1
#
_cell.length_a   1.000
_cell.length_b   1.000
_cell.length_c   1.000
_cell.angle_alpha   90.00
_cell.angle_beta   90.00
_cell.angle_gamma   90.00
#
_symmetry.space_group_name_H-M   'P 1'
#
loop_
_entity.id
_entity.type
_entity.pdbx_description
1 polymer ?
#
loop_
_entity_poly.entity_id
_entity_poly.type
_entity_poly.pdbx_seq_one_letter_code
_entity_poly.pdbx_strand_id
1 'polypeptide(L)'
;VFAKPPSKVVNGRNAEISEFPHQVSLQVFGFFHICGGSILDATTILTAAHCVIGQTERIEVVTGVTDNRDRRSDNVFEVSNFTYHEKYDPSRHWANDVAILK
;
A
#
# COMPACT_ATOMS: atom_id res chain seq x y z
N VAL A 1 11.55 -15.99 27.20
CA VAL A 1 11.11 -16.93 26.13
C VAL A 1 11.53 -16.30 24.81
N PHE A 2 12.56 -16.84 24.14
CA PHE A 2 12.90 -16.39 22.79
C PHE A 2 12.10 -17.27 21.82
N ALA A 3 11.23 -16.66 21.01
CA ALA A 3 10.48 -17.38 19.99
C ALA A 3 11.46 -18.01 18.98
N LYS A 4 11.23 -19.28 18.64
CA LYS A 4 12.00 -19.97 17.60
C LYS A 4 11.90 -19.16 16.30
N PRO A 5 13.03 -18.93 15.59
CA PRO A 5 12.99 -18.16 14.36
C PRO A 5 12.00 -18.82 13.37
N PRO A 6 11.18 -18.03 12.67
CA PRO A 6 10.22 -18.55 11.71
C PRO A 6 10.96 -19.35 10.64
N SER A 7 10.31 -20.41 10.13
CA SER A 7 10.82 -21.13 8.97
C SER A 7 11.04 -20.16 7.81
N LYS A 8 12.18 -20.28 7.12
CA LYS A 8 12.45 -19.49 5.93
C LYS A 8 11.32 -19.70 4.91
N VAL A 9 10.82 -18.63 4.31
CA VAL A 9 9.90 -18.72 3.19
C VAL A 9 10.66 -19.28 2.00
N VAL A 10 10.21 -20.42 1.46
CA VAL A 10 10.77 -21.05 0.27
C VAL A 10 9.61 -21.31 -0.68
N ASN A 11 9.64 -20.64 -1.84
CA ASN A 11 8.54 -20.52 -2.80
C ASN A 11 7.31 -19.77 -2.22
N GLY A 12 6.84 -18.76 -2.95
CA GLY A 12 5.62 -18.04 -2.59
C GLY A 12 4.39 -18.94 -2.76
N ARG A 13 3.34 -18.67 -1.98
CA ARG A 13 1.99 -19.19 -2.20
C ARG A 13 1.01 -18.02 -2.23
N ASN A 14 -0.16 -18.24 -2.83
CA ASN A 14 -1.25 -17.27 -2.70
C ASN A 14 -1.56 -17.08 -1.21
N ALA A 15 -1.67 -15.81 -0.81
CA ALA A 15 -2.05 -15.41 0.52
C ALA A 15 -3.53 -15.05 0.53
N GLU A 16 -4.23 -15.40 1.60
CA GLU A 16 -5.58 -14.88 1.84
C GLU A 16 -5.49 -13.55 2.59
N ILE A 17 -6.41 -12.62 2.32
CA ILE A 17 -6.39 -11.31 3.00
C ILE A 17 -6.52 -11.43 4.53
N SER A 18 -7.14 -12.49 5.03
CA SER A 18 -7.20 -12.78 6.46
C SER A 18 -5.83 -13.00 7.10
N GLU A 19 -4.81 -13.38 6.32
CA GLU A 19 -3.43 -13.55 6.81
C GLU A 19 -2.71 -12.21 6.95
N PHE A 20 -3.07 -11.21 6.14
CA PHE A 20 -2.43 -9.89 6.09
C PHE A 20 -3.49 -8.78 5.96
N PRO A 21 -4.35 -8.58 6.98
CA PRO A 21 -5.52 -7.71 6.87
C PRO A 21 -5.19 -6.23 6.68
N HIS A 22 -3.94 -5.83 6.91
CA HIS A 22 -3.43 -4.49 6.69
C HIS A 22 -2.98 -4.24 5.24
N GLN A 23 -2.90 -5.26 4.40
CA GLN A 23 -2.44 -5.11 3.02
C GLN A 23 -3.47 -4.34 2.18
N VAL A 24 -2.98 -3.39 1.39
CA VAL A 24 -3.82 -2.63 0.46
C VAL A 24 -3.22 -2.54 -0.93
N SER A 25 -4.09 -2.31 -1.91
CA SER A 25 -3.74 -2.07 -3.30
C SER A 25 -4.05 -0.62 -3.66
N LEU A 26 -3.02 0.16 -4.00
CA LEU A 26 -3.17 1.51 -4.55
C LEU A 26 -3.41 1.38 -6.05
N GLN A 27 -4.47 2.01 -6.53
CA GLN A 27 -4.89 1.97 -7.93
C GLN A 27 -5.12 3.39 -8.42
N VAL A 28 -4.87 3.62 -9.70
CA VAL A 28 -5.28 4.87 -10.37
C VAL A 28 -6.68 4.67 -10.94
N PHE A 29 -7.59 5.62 -10.72
CA PHE A 29 -8.97 5.53 -11.20
C PHE A 29 -9.02 5.27 -12.70
N GLY A 30 -9.77 4.24 -13.11
CA GLY A 30 -9.88 3.84 -14.53
C GLY A 30 -8.67 3.08 -15.10
N PHE A 31 -7.63 2.85 -14.29
CA PHE A 31 -6.42 2.12 -14.66
C PHE A 31 -6.24 0.85 -13.80
N PHE A 32 -4.99 0.49 -13.49
CA PHE A 32 -4.57 -0.74 -12.81
C PHE A 32 -3.85 -0.44 -11.49
N HIS A 33 -3.53 -1.51 -10.75
CA HIS A 33 -2.72 -1.46 -9.54
C HIS A 33 -1.34 -0.85 -9.79
N ILE A 34 -0.98 0.17 -9.01
CA ILE A 34 0.31 0.87 -9.13
C ILE A 34 1.28 0.53 -8.01
N CYS A 35 0.80 0.34 -6.79
CA CYS A 35 1.63 0.14 -5.61
C CYS A 35 0.88 -0.59 -4.49
N GLY A 36 1.63 -1.12 -3.53
CA GLY A 36 1.10 -1.60 -2.25
C GLY A 36 1.09 -0.51 -1.18
N GLY A 37 0.49 -0.85 -0.03
CA GLY A 37 0.53 -0.04 1.17
C GLY A 37 0.11 -0.84 2.39
N SER A 38 0.10 -0.20 3.55
CA SER A 38 -0.34 -0.81 4.80
C SER A 38 -1.28 0.10 5.57
N ILE A 39 -2.37 -0.46 6.08
CA ILE A 39 -3.28 0.24 6.99
C ILE A 39 -2.55 0.52 8.31
N LEU A 40 -2.45 1.78 8.69
CA LEU A 40 -1.96 2.20 10.01
C LEU A 40 -3.12 2.40 10.99
N ASP A 41 -4.22 2.99 10.52
CA ASP A 41 -5.45 3.20 11.27
C ASP A 41 -6.64 3.37 10.31
N ALA A 42 -7.81 3.75 10.84
CA ALA A 42 -9.06 3.83 10.09
C ALA A 42 -9.03 4.75 8.86
N THR A 43 -8.14 5.74 8.81
CA THR A 43 -8.07 6.72 7.70
C THR A 43 -6.64 6.97 7.23
N THR A 44 -5.72 6.05 7.51
CA THR A 44 -4.30 6.28 7.24
C THR A 44 -3.65 5.06 6.61
N ILE A 45 -3.09 5.25 5.41
CA ILE A 45 -2.29 4.24 4.71
C ILE A 45 -0.83 4.69 4.66
N LEU A 46 0.07 3.78 5.03
CA LEU A 46 1.51 3.89 4.78
C LEU A 46 1.83 3.36 3.39
N THR A 47 2.61 4.10 2.61
CA THR A 47 3.15 3.65 1.32
C THR A 47 4.53 4.29 1.08
N ALA A 48 5.08 4.10 -0.11
CA ALA A 48 6.34 4.71 -0.52
C ALA A 48 6.10 6.10 -1.15
N ALA A 49 7.07 7.00 -1.02
CA ALA A 49 7.00 8.32 -1.63
C ALA A 49 6.99 8.25 -3.16
N HIS A 50 7.78 7.34 -3.74
CA HIS A 50 7.84 7.16 -5.19
C HIS A 50 6.51 6.69 -5.80
N CYS A 51 5.60 6.11 -4.99
CA CYS A 51 4.28 5.68 -5.46
C CYS A 51 3.33 6.87 -5.71
N VAL A 52 3.58 8.01 -5.06
CA VAL A 52 2.64 9.15 -5.03
C VAL A 52 3.23 10.42 -5.62
N ILE A 53 4.56 10.55 -5.63
CA ILE A 53 5.22 11.75 -6.12
C ILE A 53 4.97 11.91 -7.63
N GLY A 54 4.54 13.10 -8.03
CA GLY A 54 4.22 13.40 -9.43
C GLY A 54 2.92 12.75 -9.93
N GLN A 55 2.17 12.05 -9.07
CA GLN A 55 0.86 11.53 -9.44
C GLN A 55 -0.14 12.69 -9.52
N THR A 56 -0.76 12.85 -10.68
CA THR A 56 -1.81 13.85 -10.95
C THR A 56 -3.19 13.22 -11.03
N GLU A 57 -3.26 11.90 -11.22
CA GLU A 57 -4.50 11.16 -11.31
C GLU A 57 -5.05 10.82 -9.92
N ARG A 58 -6.36 10.58 -9.87
CA ARG A 58 -7.06 10.14 -8.66
C ARG A 58 -6.54 8.76 -8.23
N ILE A 59 -6.05 8.68 -6.99
CA ILE A 59 -5.63 7.43 -6.35
C ILE A 59 -6.81 6.88 -5.53
N GLU A 60 -7.00 5.57 -5.65
CA GLU A 60 -7.93 4.79 -4.83
C GLU A 60 -7.18 3.68 -4.10
N VAL A 61 -7.61 3.42 -2.87
CA VAL A 61 -7.12 2.33 -2.04
C VAL A 61 -8.16 1.22 -2.03
N VAL A 62 -7.77 0.03 -2.46
CA VAL A 62 -8.58 -1.18 -2.34
C VAL A 62 -8.07 -2.00 -1.17
N THR A 63 -8.98 -2.34 -0.25
CA THR A 63 -8.68 -3.01 1.02
C THR A 63 -9.49 -4.30 1.16
N GLY A 64 -9.11 -5.18 2.09
CA GLY A 64 -9.98 -6.30 2.49
C GLY A 64 -10.24 -7.36 1.40
N VAL A 65 -9.37 -7.47 0.38
CA VAL A 65 -9.51 -8.45 -0.71
C VAL A 65 -8.26 -9.25 -0.97
N THR A 66 -8.46 -10.52 -1.35
CA THR A 66 -7.39 -11.40 -1.85
C THR A 66 -7.05 -11.10 -3.32
N ASP A 67 -8.06 -10.77 -4.14
CA ASP A 67 -7.87 -10.35 -5.54
C ASP A 67 -8.09 -8.84 -5.68
N ASN A 68 -7.09 -8.11 -6.16
CA ASN A 68 -7.15 -6.65 -6.29
C ASN A 68 -8.13 -6.15 -7.38
N ARG A 69 -8.72 -7.06 -8.17
CA ARG A 69 -9.78 -6.78 -9.14
C ARG A 69 -11.17 -6.83 -8.51
N ASP A 70 -11.29 -7.39 -7.31
CA ASP A 70 -12.54 -7.46 -6.56
C ASP A 70 -12.89 -6.07 -5.98
N ARG A 71 -13.56 -5.27 -6.80
CA ARG A 71 -13.88 -3.87 -6.50
C ARG A 71 -15.37 -3.73 -6.22
N ARG A 72 -15.69 -3.34 -4.99
CA ARG A 72 -17.04 -3.09 -4.47
C ARG A 72 -17.09 -1.71 -3.81
N SER A 73 -18.30 -1.18 -3.60
CA SER A 73 -18.45 0.14 -2.98
C SER A 73 -17.93 0.20 -1.53
N ASP A 74 -17.82 -0.94 -0.84
CA ASP A 74 -17.44 -1.04 0.57
C ASP A 74 -15.93 -1.25 0.79
N ASN A 75 -15.15 -1.48 -0.27
CA ASN A 75 -13.73 -1.80 -0.17
C ASN A 75 -12.81 -0.89 -0.98
N VAL A 76 -13.37 0.07 -1.72
CA VAL A 76 -12.64 1.08 -2.49
C VAL A 76 -12.81 2.44 -1.83
N PHE A 77 -11.70 3.08 -1.50
CA PHE A 77 -11.67 4.39 -0.86
C PHE A 77 -10.83 5.36 -1.69
N GLU A 78 -11.35 6.56 -1.94
CA GLU A 78 -10.59 7.62 -2.60
C GLU A 78 -9.60 8.26 -1.63
N VAL A 79 -8.38 8.48 -2.10
CA VAL A 79 -7.38 9.24 -1.35
C VAL A 79 -7.71 10.72 -1.45
N SER A 80 -7.97 11.33 -0.30
CA SER A 80 -8.25 12.77 -0.15
C SER A 80 -6.99 13.62 -0.20
N ASN A 81 -5.90 13.13 0.38
CA ASN A 81 -4.60 13.81 0.39
C ASN A 81 -3.46 12.82 0.63
N PHE A 82 -2.25 13.20 0.25
CA PHE A 82 -1.05 12.48 0.62
C PHE A 82 0.09 13.41 1.01
N THR A 83 0.99 12.91 1.83
CA THR A 83 2.21 13.62 2.22
C THR A 83 3.36 12.63 2.22
N TYR A 84 4.43 12.95 1.51
CA TYR A 84 5.66 12.17 1.52
C TYR A 84 6.71 12.84 2.40
N HIS A 85 7.70 12.08 2.84
CA HIS A 85 8.74 12.57 3.73
C HIS A 85 9.51 13.75 3.08
N GLU A 86 9.69 14.85 3.81
CA GLU A 86 10.29 16.10 3.28
C GLU A 86 11.73 15.93 2.76
N LYS A 87 12.42 14.91 3.26
CA LYS A 87 13.78 14.54 2.83
C LYS A 87 13.82 13.41 1.80
N TYR A 88 12.69 13.10 1.15
CA TYR A 88 12.66 12.11 0.09
C TYR A 88 13.61 12.54 -1.05
N ASP A 89 14.51 11.65 -1.44
CA ASP A 89 15.52 11.91 -2.46
C ASP A 89 15.68 10.71 -3.39
N PRO A 90 15.08 10.76 -4.61
CA PRO A 90 15.20 9.67 -5.57
C PRO A 90 16.62 9.52 -6.13
N SER A 91 17.45 10.56 -6.11
CA SER A 91 18.82 10.51 -6.60
C SER A 91 19.78 9.81 -5.64
N ARG A 92 19.43 9.77 -4.35
CA ARG A 92 20.24 9.17 -3.28
C ARG A 92 19.69 7.83 -2.82
N HIS A 93 19.55 6.90 -3.76
CA HIS A 93 19.03 5.54 -3.52
C HIS A 93 17.64 5.54 -2.84
N TRP A 94 16.75 6.44 -3.26
CA TRP A 94 15.39 6.55 -2.72
C TRP A 94 15.40 6.75 -1.20
N ALA A 95 16.29 7.62 -0.75
CA ALA A 95 16.37 7.93 0.67
C ALA A 95 15.05 8.52 1.16
N ASN A 96 14.57 8.04 2.31
CA ASN A 96 13.31 8.45 2.93
C ASN A 96 12.08 8.26 2.02
N ASP A 97 12.06 7.15 1.27
CA ASP A 97 10.95 6.76 0.40
C ASP A 97 9.73 6.25 1.20
N VAL A 98 9.05 7.19 1.85
CA VAL A 98 7.89 6.93 2.69
C VAL A 98 6.85 8.04 2.54
N ALA A 99 5.58 7.66 2.49
CA ALA A 99 4.44 8.56 2.40
C ALA A 99 3.25 8.04 3.20
N ILE A 100 2.39 8.97 3.58
CA ILE A 100 1.11 8.74 4.22
C ILE A 100 -0.01 9.21 3.29
N LEU A 101 -1.03 8.38 3.11
CA LEU A 101 -2.29 8.72 2.45
C LEU A 101 -3.39 8.90 3.50
N LYS A 102 -4.29 9.84 3.22
CA LYS A 102 -5.53 10.09 3.96
C LYS A 102 -6.74 9.91 3.08
#